data_AF-A0A946GWJ6-F1
#
_entry.id   AF-A0A946GWJ6-F1
#
_cell.length_a   1.000
_cell.length_b   1.000
_cell.length_c   1.000
_cell.angle_alpha   90.00
_cell.angle_beta   90.00
_cell.angle_gamma   90.00
#
_symmetry.space_group_name_H-M   'P 1'
#
loop_
_entity.id
_entity.type
_entity.pdbx_description
1 polymer ?
#
loop_
_entity_poly.entity_id
_entity_poly.type
_entity_poly.pdbx_seq_one_letter_code
_entity_poly.pdbx_strand_id
1 'polypeptide(L)'
;MKGEAARKLPEADAGTQVLVRNTRKASRLMIATRISGGVTILDTGGVQIWDGADLCFLRDAIKRLVVEEKRQSIGINLMHVKHLPTGFFGMLFDWHERGISIRLYFSQPHVQKMRWFRQFFIREDSPGSEGSPATVVHIPALMR
;
A
#
# COMPACT_ATOMS: atom_id res chain seq x y z
N MET A 1 32.61 -11.52 -5.89
CA MET A 1 31.33 -12.08 -5.40
C MET A 1 30.27 -10.98 -5.47
N LYS A 2 29.18 -11.23 -6.22
CA LYS A 2 28.01 -10.34 -6.36
C LYS A 2 27.43 -10.09 -4.95
N GLY A 3 27.15 -8.88 -4.47
CA GLY A 3 26.47 -7.76 -5.12
C GLY A 3 25.04 -7.67 -4.56
N GLU A 4 24.87 -7.61 -3.24
CA GLU A 4 23.56 -7.42 -2.59
C GLU A 4 23.36 -5.93 -2.34
N ALA A 5 22.89 -5.23 -3.38
CA ALA A 5 22.47 -3.85 -3.27
C ALA A 5 21.18 -3.81 -2.45
N ALA A 6 21.32 -3.50 -1.16
CA ALA A 6 20.23 -2.97 -0.36
C ALA A 6 19.67 -1.75 -1.10
N ARG A 7 18.57 -1.95 -1.83
CA ARG A 7 17.86 -0.86 -2.51
C ARG A 7 17.30 0.06 -1.43
N LYS A 8 18.07 1.11 -1.11
CA LYS A 8 17.56 2.28 -0.40
C LYS A 8 16.35 2.78 -1.20
N LEU A 9 15.19 2.81 -0.53
CA LEU A 9 14.02 3.53 -1.00
C LEU A 9 14.45 4.97 -1.33
N PRO A 10 13.93 5.58 -2.41
CA PRO A 10 14.28 6.94 -2.76
C PRO A 10 13.96 7.86 -1.58
N GLU A 11 14.93 8.69 -1.20
CA GLU A 11 14.78 9.83 -0.29
C GLU A 11 13.69 10.75 -0.85
N ALA A 12 12.45 10.53 -0.41
CA ALA A 12 11.33 11.39 -0.72
C ALA A 12 10.81 11.92 0.62
N ASP A 13 11.19 13.17 0.87
CA ASP A 13 10.69 14.11 1.88
C ASP A 13 10.74 13.62 3.33
N ALA A 14 11.18 14.50 4.24
CA ALA A 14 11.16 14.26 5.68
C ALA A 14 9.70 14.29 6.21
N GLY A 15 8.86 13.40 5.70
CA GLY A 15 7.47 13.24 6.08
C GLY A 15 7.41 12.48 7.41
N THR A 16 6.75 13.09 8.39
CA THR A 16 6.43 12.53 9.70
C THR A 16 6.15 11.04 9.62
N GLN A 17 7.03 10.23 10.20
CA GLN A 17 6.81 8.81 10.37
C GLN A 17 5.97 8.58 11.61
N VAL A 18 4.70 8.20 11.46
CA VAL A 18 3.86 7.80 12.60
C VAL A 18 3.76 6.28 12.60
N LEU A 19 4.32 5.66 13.64
CA LEU A 19 4.14 4.23 13.85
C LEU A 19 2.69 3.97 14.31
N VAL A 20 1.90 3.32 13.47
CA VAL A 20 0.59 2.78 13.85
C VAL A 20 0.86 1.49 14.62
N ARG A 21 0.81 1.59 15.96
CA ARG A 21 1.07 0.44 16.84
C ARG A 21 0.01 -0.63 16.63
N ASN A 22 0.48 -1.87 16.43
CA ASN A 22 -0.40 -3.03 16.41
C ASN A 22 -0.87 -3.35 17.83
N THR A 23 -2.14 -3.11 18.10
CA THR A 23 -2.77 -3.40 19.40
C THR A 23 -3.37 -4.81 19.44
N ARG A 24 -3.36 -5.54 18.31
CA ARG A 24 -3.91 -6.90 18.20
C ARG A 24 -2.80 -7.93 18.29
N LYS A 25 -2.80 -8.71 19.37
CA LYS A 25 -1.86 -9.83 19.61
C LYS A 25 -1.83 -10.89 18.49
N ALA A 26 -2.89 -10.97 17.68
CA ALA A 26 -3.04 -11.94 16.60
C ALA A 26 -2.53 -11.45 15.23
N SER A 27 -2.37 -10.14 15.01
CA SER A 27 -1.84 -9.63 13.76
C SER A 27 -0.32 -9.50 13.85
N ARG A 28 0.36 -9.86 12.75
CA ARG A 28 1.82 -9.81 12.65
C ARG A 28 2.30 -8.57 11.90
N LEU A 29 1.38 -7.81 11.31
CA LEU A 29 1.70 -6.58 10.60
C LEU A 29 2.24 -5.52 11.55
N MET A 30 3.27 -4.82 11.09
CA MET A 30 3.69 -3.56 11.67
C MET A 30 3.46 -2.51 10.60
N ILE A 31 2.68 -1.48 10.91
CA ILE A 31 2.36 -0.41 9.96
C ILE A 31 3.07 0.85 10.43
N ALA A 32 4.10 1.26 9.69
CA ALA A 32 4.64 2.60 9.78
C ALA A 32 3.98 3.46 8.69
N THR A 33 3.60 4.69 9.02
CA THR A 33 3.16 5.65 8.00
C THR A 33 4.32 6.51 7.58
N ARG A 34 4.34 6.92 6.31
CA ARG A 34 5.17 8.03 5.82
C ARG A 34 4.36 8.86 4.83
N ILE A 35 4.71 10.12 4.68
CA ILE A 35 4.03 11.03 3.74
C ILE A 35 4.98 11.30 2.59
N SER A 36 4.52 11.08 1.36
CA SER A 36 5.28 11.37 0.14
C SER A 36 4.34 11.93 -0.92
N GLY A 37 4.61 13.13 -1.44
CA GLY A 37 3.80 13.76 -2.49
C GLY A 37 2.31 13.92 -2.13
N GLY A 38 2.00 14.18 -0.86
CA GLY A 38 0.61 14.30 -0.37
C GLY A 38 -0.12 12.96 -0.14
N VAL A 39 0.54 11.83 -0.39
CA VAL A 39 -0.01 10.49 -0.15
C VAL A 39 0.51 9.96 1.18
N THR A 40 -0.40 9.47 2.04
CA THR A 40 -0.01 8.77 3.27
C THR A 40 0.25 7.30 2.95
N ILE A 41 1.51 6.89 2.88
CA ILE A 41 1.94 5.53 2.55
C ILE A 41 2.05 4.69 3.82
N LEU A 42 1.44 3.51 3.79
CA LEU A 42 1.50 2.49 4.83
C LEU A 42 2.60 1.47 4.49
N ASP A 43 3.70 1.52 5.23
CA ASP A 43 4.76 0.53 5.19
C ASP A 43 4.43 -0.63 6.11
N THR A 44 4.17 -1.79 5.51
CA THR A 44 3.58 -2.98 6.17
C THR A 44 4.62 -3.94 6.75
N GLY A 45 5.90 -3.53 6.74
CA GLY A 45 7.03 -4.32 7.22
C GLY A 45 7.34 -5.54 6.36
N GLY A 46 8.01 -6.53 6.95
CA GLY A 46 8.52 -7.72 6.26
C GLY A 46 7.54 -8.89 6.14
N VAL A 47 6.26 -8.72 6.47
CA VAL A 47 5.29 -9.82 6.49
C VAL A 47 4.88 -10.18 5.06
N GLN A 48 5.20 -11.42 4.65
CA GLN A 48 5.04 -11.86 3.26
C GLN A 48 3.67 -12.47 2.94
N ILE A 49 3.02 -13.06 3.94
CA ILE A 49 1.72 -13.72 3.79
C ILE A 49 0.79 -13.06 4.78
N TRP A 50 -0.31 -12.49 4.30
CA TRP A 50 -1.30 -11.84 5.15
C TRP A 50 -2.49 -12.75 5.36
N ASP A 51 -3.06 -12.69 6.55
CA ASP A 51 -4.30 -13.40 6.92
C ASP A 51 -5.45 -12.42 7.23
N GLY A 52 -6.57 -12.95 7.71
CA GLY A 52 -7.73 -12.14 8.08
C GLY A 52 -7.47 -11.16 9.23
N ALA A 53 -6.58 -11.51 10.18
CA ALA A 53 -6.23 -10.63 11.30
C ALA A 53 -5.38 -9.45 10.82
N ASP A 54 -4.44 -9.72 9.90
CA ASP A 54 -3.64 -8.70 9.23
C ASP A 54 -4.52 -7.73 8.43
N LEU A 55 -5.53 -8.23 7.71
CA LEU A 55 -6.50 -7.38 7.02
C LEU A 55 -7.35 -6.54 7.98
N CYS A 56 -7.81 -7.12 9.09
CA CYS A 56 -8.55 -6.35 10.09
C CYS A 56 -7.71 -5.20 10.66
N PHE A 57 -6.43 -5.46 10.95
CA PHE A 57 -5.53 -4.43 11.45
C PHE A 57 -5.26 -3.34 10.40
N LEU A 58 -5.03 -3.71 9.14
CA LEU A 58 -4.88 -2.74 8.06
C LEU A 58 -6.15 -1.89 7.87
N ARG A 59 -7.33 -2.51 7.92
CA ARG A 59 -8.60 -1.79 7.82
C ARG A 59 -8.75 -0.76 8.93
N ASP A 60 -8.43 -1.13 10.16
CA ASP A 60 -8.50 -0.22 11.31
C ASP A 60 -7.50 0.94 11.15
N ALA A 61 -6.29 0.67 10.63
CA ALA A 61 -5.30 1.68 10.32
C ALA A 61 -5.78 2.66 9.23
N ILE A 62 -6.32 2.15 8.11
CA ILE A 62 -6.89 3.00 7.05
C ILE A 62 -8.06 3.82 7.58
N LYS A 63 -8.95 3.20 8.36
CA LYS A 63 -10.10 3.88 8.96
C LYS A 63 -9.65 5.05 9.83
N ARG A 64 -8.64 4.87 10.68
CA ARG A 64 -8.07 5.95 11.49
C ARG A 64 -7.53 7.08 10.61
N LEU A 65 -6.73 6.75 9.60
CA LEU A 65 -6.14 7.76 8.70
C LEU A 65 -7.22 8.56 7.95
N VAL A 66 -8.26 7.89 7.45
CA VAL A 66 -9.32 8.53 6.68
C VAL A 66 -10.29 9.30 7.57
N VAL A 67 -10.77 8.69 8.66
CA VAL A 67 -11.88 9.23 9.46
C VAL A 67 -11.38 10.23 10.50
N GLU A 68 -10.29 9.90 11.20
CA GLU A 68 -9.75 10.73 12.29
C GLU A 68 -8.76 11.76 11.74
N GLU A 69 -7.85 11.33 10.86
CA GLU A 69 -6.78 12.21 10.34
C GLU A 69 -7.14 12.87 8.99
N LYS A 70 -8.36 12.65 8.48
CA LYS A 70 -8.91 13.26 7.25
C LYS A 70 -8.02 13.09 6.01
N ARG A 71 -7.25 12.00 5.94
CA ARG A 71 -6.41 11.69 4.78
C ARG A 71 -7.28 11.22 3.61
N GLN A 72 -7.14 11.88 2.46
CA GLN A 72 -7.89 11.57 1.24
C GLN A 72 -7.11 10.70 0.25
N SER A 73 -5.80 10.53 0.46
CA SER A 73 -4.96 9.67 -0.36
C SER A 73 -4.11 8.74 0.49
N ILE A 74 -4.25 7.44 0.26
CA ILE A 74 -3.60 6.37 1.00
C ILE A 74 -2.78 5.52 0.04
N GLY A 75 -1.51 5.32 0.39
CA GLY A 75 -0.60 4.39 -0.25
C GLY A 75 -0.44 3.13 0.59
N ILE A 76 -0.26 1.97 -0.03
CA ILE A 76 0.11 0.73 0.67
C ILE A 76 1.36 0.16 0.02
N ASN A 77 2.42 0.00 0.81
CA ASN A 77 3.63 -0.64 0.36
C ASN A 77 3.49 -2.17 0.45
N LEU A 78 3.62 -2.84 -0.69
CA LEU A 78 3.50 -4.28 -0.85
C LEU A 78 4.86 -4.97 -1.18
N MET A 79 5.98 -4.28 -0.98
CA MET A 79 7.33 -4.76 -1.34
C MET A 79 7.61 -6.21 -0.91
N HIS A 80 7.28 -6.56 0.34
CA HIS A 80 7.55 -7.89 0.89
C HIS A 80 6.40 -8.88 0.68
N VAL A 81 5.24 -8.41 0.23
CA VAL A 81 4.02 -9.21 0.21
C VAL A 81 4.00 -10.15 -0.98
N LYS A 82 3.86 -11.44 -0.68
CA LYS A 82 3.73 -12.53 -1.65
C LYS A 82 2.29 -13.02 -1.77
N HIS A 83 1.55 -13.09 -0.67
CA HIS A 83 0.19 -13.60 -0.68
C HIS A 83 -0.76 -12.67 0.09
N LEU A 84 -1.81 -12.24 -0.61
CA LEU A 84 -2.90 -11.41 -0.10
C LEU A 84 -4.21 -12.20 -0.16
N PRO A 85 -5.03 -12.19 0.90
CA PRO A 85 -6.37 -12.73 0.84
C PRO A 85 -7.22 -11.90 -0.14
N THR A 86 -8.18 -12.55 -0.81
CA THR A 86 -9.08 -11.89 -1.77
C THR A 86 -9.84 -10.72 -1.16
N GLY A 87 -10.19 -10.81 0.13
CA GLY A 87 -10.85 -9.74 0.89
C GLY A 87 -10.04 -8.45 1.02
N PHE A 88 -8.73 -8.47 0.75
CA PHE A 88 -7.91 -7.25 0.69
C PHE A 88 -8.43 -6.26 -0.35
N PHE A 89 -8.72 -6.75 -1.56
CA PHE A 89 -9.12 -5.89 -2.67
C PHE A 89 -10.53 -5.32 -2.47
N GLY A 90 -11.47 -6.12 -1.95
CA GLY A 90 -12.81 -5.64 -1.60
C GLY A 90 -12.75 -4.49 -0.60
N MET A 91 -11.94 -4.64 0.46
CA MET A 91 -11.73 -3.57 1.43
C MET A 91 -11.17 -2.28 0.80
N LEU A 92 -10.21 -2.37 -0.14
CA LEU A 92 -9.69 -1.18 -0.82
C LEU A 92 -10.74 -0.52 -1.72
N PHE A 93 -11.54 -1.35 -2.38
CA PHE A 93 -12.64 -0.87 -3.23
C PHE A 93 -13.68 -0.12 -2.41
N ASP A 94 -14.07 -0.63 -1.24
CA ASP A 94 -15.02 0.04 -0.33
C ASP A 94 -14.55 1.46 0.07
N TRP A 95 -13.25 1.66 0.26
CA TRP A 95 -12.68 2.99 0.54
C TRP A 95 -12.61 3.87 -0.69
N HIS A 96 -12.30 3.29 -1.85
CA HIS A 96 -12.30 4.00 -3.11
C HIS A 96 -13.70 4.52 -3.48
N GLU A 97 -14.75 3.73 -3.28
CA GLU A 97 -16.14 4.16 -3.50
C GLU A 97 -16.56 5.32 -2.58
N ARG A 98 -15.90 5.47 -1.44
CA ARG A 98 -16.07 6.61 -0.52
C ARG A 98 -15.25 7.84 -0.93
N GLY A 99 -14.58 7.80 -2.08
CA GLY A 99 -13.78 8.90 -2.62
C GLY A 99 -12.34 8.95 -2.12
N ILE A 100 -11.83 7.89 -1.48
CA ILE A 100 -10.43 7.85 -1.03
C ILE A 100 -9.55 7.34 -2.17
N SER A 101 -8.53 8.12 -2.52
CA SER A 101 -7.54 7.71 -3.52
C SER A 101 -6.62 6.63 -2.94
N ILE A 102 -6.67 5.43 -3.52
CA ILE A 102 -5.85 4.30 -3.08
C ILE A 102 -4.73 4.03 -4.09
N ARG A 103 -3.50 3.94 -3.60
CA ARG A 103 -2.29 3.60 -4.37
C ARG A 103 -1.60 2.38 -3.78
N LEU A 104 -1.14 1.45 -4.61
CA LEU A 104 -0.28 0.33 -4.19
C LEU A 104 1.13 0.55 -4.71
N TYR A 105 2.12 0.34 -3.86
CA TYR A 105 3.55 0.53 -4.16
C TYR A 105 4.31 -0.80 -4.11
N PHE A 106 5.31 -0.95 -4.98
CA PHE A 106 6.28 -2.05 -4.99
C PHE A 106 5.66 -3.46 -4.98
N SER A 107 4.49 -3.66 -5.60
CA SER A 107 3.88 -4.99 -5.65
C SER A 107 4.74 -5.97 -6.44
N GLN A 108 4.94 -7.18 -5.90
CA GLN A 108 5.74 -8.20 -6.58
C GLN A 108 5.09 -8.64 -7.91
N PRO A 109 5.87 -9.04 -8.92
CA PRO A 109 5.36 -9.33 -10.26
C PRO A 109 4.23 -10.37 -10.31
N HIS A 110 4.22 -11.35 -9.41
CA HIS A 110 3.14 -12.34 -9.35
C HIS A 110 1.85 -11.78 -8.71
N VAL A 111 1.95 -10.84 -7.76
CA VAL A 111 0.79 -10.09 -7.23
C VAL A 111 0.16 -9.25 -8.34
N GLN A 112 0.99 -8.63 -9.19
CA GLN A 112 0.52 -7.87 -10.36
C GLN A 112 -0.22 -8.74 -11.40
N LYS A 113 0.11 -10.04 -11.48
CA LYS A 113 -0.55 -10.99 -12.38
C LYS A 113 -1.89 -11.49 -11.86
N MET A 114 -2.25 -11.22 -10.60
CA MET A 114 -3.55 -11.61 -10.05
C MET A 114 -4.67 -10.88 -10.79
N ARG A 115 -5.78 -11.59 -11.07
CA ARG A 115 -6.90 -11.06 -11.88
C ARG A 115 -7.42 -9.71 -11.36
N TRP A 116 -7.59 -9.61 -10.04
CA TRP A 116 -8.04 -8.40 -9.37
C TRP A 116 -7.10 -7.22 -9.59
N PHE A 117 -5.78 -7.46 -9.58
CA PHE A 117 -4.81 -6.41 -9.86
C PHE A 117 -4.98 -5.86 -11.27
N ARG A 118 -5.13 -6.74 -12.27
CA ARG A 118 -5.34 -6.33 -13.67
C ARG A 118 -6.68 -5.63 -13.93
N GLN A 119 -7.70 -5.90 -13.11
CA GLN A 119 -9.04 -5.38 -13.32
C GLN A 119 -9.25 -4.00 -12.67
N PHE A 120 -8.64 -3.76 -11.51
CA PHE A 120 -8.93 -2.57 -10.71
C PHE A 120 -7.80 -1.56 -10.67
N PHE A 121 -6.60 -1.93 -11.12
CA PHE A 121 -5.41 -1.10 -10.95
C PHE A 121 -4.80 -0.71 -12.28
N ILE A 122 -4.68 0.60 -12.51
CA ILE A 122 -3.97 1.16 -13.65
C ILE A 122 -2.55 1.50 -13.19
N ARG A 123 -1.57 1.14 -14.02
CA ARG A 123 -0.18 1.57 -13.82
C ARG A 123 -0.10 3.07 -13.98
N GLU A 124 0.38 3.75 -12.95
CA GLU A 124 0.78 5.14 -13.07
C GLU A 124 2.21 5.13 -13.63
N ASP A 125 2.32 5.21 -14.96
CA ASP A 125 3.61 5.47 -15.60
C ASP A 125 3.96 6.92 -15.30
N SER A 126 4.81 7.15 -14.29
CA SER A 126 5.35 8.47 -14.04
C SER A 126 6.27 8.84 -15.23
N PRO A 127 5.95 9.88 -16.02
CA PRO A 127 6.81 10.30 -17.11
C PRO A 127 8.07 10.93 -16.51
N GLY A 128 9.12 10.14 -16.30
CA GLY A 128 10.40 10.64 -15.78
C GLY A 128 11.22 9.68 -14.94
N SER A 129 10.76 8.46 -14.66
CA SER A 129 11.57 7.46 -13.94
C SER A 129 11.73 6.17 -14.75
N GLU A 130 12.44 6.28 -15.88
CA GLU A 130 13.07 5.11 -16.51
C GLU A 130 13.94 4.39 -15.47
N GLY A 131 13.49 3.22 -15.02
CA GLY A 131 14.28 2.32 -14.16
C GLY A 131 13.85 2.19 -12.70
N SER A 132 12.76 2.83 -12.24
CA SER A 132 12.28 2.62 -10.87
C SER A 132 11.32 1.42 -10.77
N PRO A 133 11.60 0.39 -9.94
CA PRO A 133 10.76 -0.80 -9.78
C PRO A 133 9.47 -0.52 -8.98
N ALA A 134 9.21 0.74 -8.62
CA ALA A 134 7.99 1.15 -7.95
C ALA A 134 6.84 1.16 -8.96
N THR A 135 6.27 -0.01 -9.26
CA THR A 135 4.97 -0.04 -9.95
C THR A 135 3.95 0.56 -9.00
N VAL A 136 3.71 1.87 -9.16
CA VAL A 136 2.59 2.54 -8.52
C VAL A 136 1.38 2.18 -9.34
N VAL A 137 0.41 1.58 -8.68
CA VAL A 137 -0.90 1.42 -9.29
C VAL A 137 -1.96 2.12 -8.49
N HIS A 138 -2.95 2.67 -9.18
CA HIS A 138 -4.08 3.33 -8.55
C HIS A 138 -5.38 2.74 -9.06
N ILE A 139 -6.42 2.82 -8.23
CA ILE A 139 -7.78 2.53 -8.68
C ILE A 139 -8.28 3.79 -9.42
N PRO A 140 -8.61 3.70 -10.72
CA PRO A 140 -9.11 4.85 -11.45
C PRO A 140 -10.44 5.32 -10.85
N ALA A 141 -10.63 6.63 -10.78
CA ALA A 141 -11.94 7.18 -10.47
C ALA A 141 -12.96 6.57 -11.45
N LEU A 142 -13.97 5.88 -10.91
CA LEU A 142 -15.06 5.38 -11.73
C LEU A 142 -15.69 6.62 -12.37
N MET A 143 -15.56 6.78 -13.69
CA MET A 143 -16.36 7.77 -14.42
C MET A 143 -17.82 7.41 -14.15
N ARG A 144 -18.48 8.25 -13.34
CA ARG A 144 -19.93 8.24 -13.20
C ARG A 144 -20.54 8.94 -14.41
#